data_AF-A0A1W2A9W6-F1
#
_entry.id   AF-A0A1W2A9W6-F1
#
_cell.length_a   1.000
_cell.length_b   1.000
_cell.length_c   1.000
_cell.angle_alpha   90.00
_cell.angle_beta   90.00
_cell.angle_gamma   90.00
#
_symmetry.space_group_name_H-M   'P 1'
#
loop_
_entity.id
_entity.type
_entity.pdbx_description
1 polymer ?
#
loop_
_entity_poly.entity_id
_entity_poly.type
_entity_poly.pdbx_seq_one_letter_code
_entity_poly.pdbx_strand_id
1 'polypeptide(L)'
;MKKTSLLLCLPLFFAACTKNVPVEIVEATPPVVVDTGFTSDHTYNLNVVYFVPTDNPAKAEYERRLSDIMLSAQTYYGNQMQANGYGFKTFGLLTNPSKTRIKIITIPAKYTCDKYTDANLAGILAEVEDYFTAHPGEKTGDHNLIISPSQPSGIGNPYVGYGRSCFWPDRGEEVTSTTGIGGLMHELGHGINLPHNRQRESRINDPNYGTSLMGSGNGTYGKSPTFLTEADCAILNTNQVFQKNTSITYYGAVTAKIKRMYASYSVAKGVIIASGRFTSSVPVTDVTYYLDPNHNNEGVGVNKDYNAVTWSTKVIGTDSFYVELPMTEMSDTYKANNPAELKVKLVHENGKITNTTFNFNFLNNIPVINIAPSGFDKSEWTVIDFSSQETVAENKPASYMIDDDKNTFWFAKYSSPAAVLPHYVTIDISHSVTADGFTILLRSGAYRAVKDVEILTSSDNLTWTSAGNFVVPKVDTESKIPFGSSKTFRYFKIIVKSNYDTVEPNKSCIVELGLYKN
;
A
#
# COMPACT_ATOMS: atom_id res chain seq x y z
N MET A 1 -34.51 55.01 36.26
CA MET A 1 -33.97 54.34 35.08
C MET A 1 -32.71 53.56 35.47
N LYS A 2 -32.74 52.23 35.23
CA LYS A 2 -31.66 51.22 35.20
C LYS A 2 -30.55 51.29 36.27
N LYS A 3 -30.65 50.38 37.26
CA LYS A 3 -29.52 49.81 38.00
C LYS A 3 -29.06 48.54 37.28
N THR A 4 -27.75 48.40 37.03
CA THR A 4 -27.15 47.20 36.45
C THR A 4 -26.26 46.56 37.51
N SER A 5 -26.63 45.35 37.94
CA SER A 5 -25.87 44.54 38.89
C SER A 5 -24.95 43.58 38.14
N LEU A 6 -23.70 43.50 38.59
CA LEU A 6 -22.67 42.57 38.14
C LEU A 6 -22.80 41.26 38.94
N LEU A 7 -23.03 40.12 38.30
CA LEU A 7 -23.04 38.80 38.95
C LEU A 7 -21.81 37.98 38.53
N LEU A 8 -21.06 37.58 39.55
CA LEU A 8 -19.89 36.70 39.51
C LEU A 8 -20.39 35.24 39.50
N CYS A 9 -20.02 34.42 38.51
CA CYS A 9 -20.31 32.99 38.48
C CYS A 9 -19.13 32.17 39.03
N LEU A 10 -19.41 31.38 40.08
CA LEU A 10 -18.53 30.35 40.66
C LEU A 10 -18.99 28.97 40.14
N PRO A 11 -18.11 28.03 39.76
CA PRO A 11 -18.52 26.71 39.31
C PRO A 11 -18.75 25.76 40.50
N LEU A 12 -19.92 25.12 40.53
CA LEU A 12 -20.29 24.04 41.45
C LEU A 12 -19.72 22.70 40.95
N PHE A 13 -18.92 22.04 41.79
CA PHE A 13 -18.58 20.62 41.65
C PHE A 13 -19.77 19.76 42.10
N PHE A 14 -20.28 18.91 41.20
CA PHE A 14 -21.17 17.80 41.57
C PHE A 14 -20.35 16.51 41.67
N ALA A 15 -20.27 15.97 42.88
CA ALA A 15 -19.83 14.60 43.14
C ALA A 15 -20.98 13.63 42.80
N ALA A 16 -20.71 12.64 41.95
CA ALA A 16 -21.67 11.57 41.64
C ALA A 16 -21.27 10.28 42.37
N CYS A 17 -22.21 9.75 43.17
CA CYS A 17 -22.10 8.51 43.92
C CYS A 17 -22.07 7.27 43.00
N THR A 18 -21.13 6.36 43.23
CA THR A 18 -21.09 5.04 42.58
C THR A 18 -22.03 4.06 43.29
N LYS A 19 -23.13 3.66 42.64
CA LYS A 19 -23.87 2.45 42.97
C LYS A 19 -23.35 1.32 42.07
N ASN A 20 -22.79 0.28 42.68
CA ASN A 20 -22.46 -0.98 42.00
C ASN A 20 -23.75 -1.67 41.58
N VAL A 21 -24.01 -1.69 40.27
CA VAL A 21 -25.00 -2.56 39.64
C VAL A 21 -24.26 -3.82 39.18
N PRO A 22 -24.73 -5.04 39.50
CA PRO A 22 -24.15 -6.25 38.96
C PRO A 22 -24.28 -6.23 37.43
N VAL A 23 -23.16 -6.33 36.72
CA VAL A 23 -23.17 -6.53 35.27
C VAL A 23 -23.60 -7.97 35.02
N GLU A 24 -24.83 -8.14 34.54
CA GLU A 24 -25.28 -9.41 33.98
C GLU A 24 -24.45 -9.66 32.71
N ILE A 25 -23.55 -10.64 32.77
CA ILE A 25 -22.86 -11.13 31.58
C ILE A 25 -23.91 -11.88 30.78
N VAL A 26 -24.47 -11.22 29.76
CA VAL A 26 -25.24 -11.91 28.73
C VAL A 26 -24.22 -12.73 27.94
N GLU A 27 -24.13 -14.03 28.23
CA GLU A 27 -23.46 -14.96 27.32
C GLU A 27 -24.13 -14.81 25.96
N ALA A 28 -23.37 -14.31 24.98
CA ALA A 28 -23.82 -14.28 23.60
C ALA A 28 -24.10 -15.74 23.21
N THR A 29 -25.37 -16.05 22.95
CA THR A 29 -25.75 -17.33 22.34
C THR A 29 -24.89 -17.50 21.08
N PRO A 30 -24.19 -18.63 20.91
CA PRO A 30 -23.49 -18.91 19.67
C PRO A 30 -24.50 -18.77 18.53
N PRO A 31 -24.14 -18.12 17.40
CA PRO A 31 -25.03 -18.05 16.25
C PRO A 31 -25.46 -19.48 15.91
N VAL A 32 -26.77 -19.71 15.82
CA VAL A 32 -27.33 -20.98 15.39
C VAL A 32 -26.79 -21.24 13.99
N VAL A 33 -25.86 -22.20 13.87
CA VAL A 33 -25.35 -22.64 12.58
C VAL A 33 -26.49 -23.36 11.89
N VAL A 34 -27.16 -22.66 10.97
CA VAL A 34 -28.13 -23.28 10.09
C VAL A 34 -27.36 -24.20 9.16
N ASP A 35 -27.53 -25.51 9.32
CA ASP A 35 -26.98 -26.50 8.39
C ASP A 35 -27.68 -26.33 7.05
N THR A 36 -27.02 -25.61 6.13
CA THR A 36 -27.53 -25.36 4.79
C THR A 36 -27.28 -26.54 3.84
N GLY A 37 -26.55 -27.58 4.28
CA GLY A 37 -26.06 -28.65 3.40
C GLY A 37 -24.91 -28.23 2.48
N PHE A 38 -24.39 -27.01 2.61
CA PHE A 38 -23.23 -26.52 1.87
C PHE A 38 -21.99 -26.43 2.77
N THR A 39 -20.84 -26.86 2.25
CA THR A 39 -19.56 -26.89 2.97
C THR A 39 -18.43 -26.38 2.10
N SER A 40 -17.31 -26.01 2.71
CA SER A 40 -16.10 -25.57 2.03
C SER A 40 -14.86 -26.07 2.78
N ASP A 41 -13.77 -26.29 2.05
CA ASP A 41 -12.44 -26.52 2.62
C ASP A 41 -11.67 -25.21 2.86
N HIS A 42 -12.33 -24.06 2.69
CA HIS A 42 -11.81 -22.74 3.01
C HIS A 42 -12.40 -22.18 4.32
N THR A 43 -11.53 -21.56 5.12
CA THR A 43 -11.91 -20.79 6.31
C THR A 43 -12.80 -19.60 5.95
N TYR A 44 -12.45 -18.90 4.86
CA TYR A 44 -13.22 -17.78 4.33
C TYR A 44 -13.62 -18.03 2.89
N ASN A 45 -14.87 -17.71 2.53
CA ASN A 45 -15.40 -17.93 1.18
C ASN A 45 -15.89 -16.63 0.55
N LEU A 46 -15.95 -16.62 -0.78
CA LEU A 46 -16.69 -15.61 -1.52
C LEU A 46 -18.18 -15.78 -1.22
N ASN A 47 -18.82 -14.73 -0.70
CA ASN A 47 -20.26 -14.74 -0.52
C ASN A 47 -20.92 -14.45 -1.89
N VAL A 48 -21.67 -15.41 -2.44
CA VAL A 48 -22.41 -15.23 -3.69
C VAL A 48 -23.86 -14.91 -3.34
N VAL A 49 -24.26 -13.67 -3.60
CA VAL A 49 -25.57 -13.13 -3.27
C VAL A 49 -26.39 -12.96 -4.54
N TYR A 50 -27.65 -13.42 -4.51
CA TYR A 50 -28.63 -13.09 -5.53
C TYR A 50 -29.66 -12.12 -4.95
N PHE A 51 -29.52 -10.84 -5.27
CA PHE A 51 -30.31 -9.73 -4.74
C PHE A 51 -31.51 -9.47 -5.65
N VAL A 52 -32.73 -9.63 -5.12
CA VAL A 52 -33.99 -9.69 -5.89
C VAL A 52 -34.88 -8.48 -5.58
N PRO A 53 -34.97 -7.48 -6.48
CA PRO A 53 -35.94 -6.39 -6.36
C PRO A 53 -37.39 -6.87 -6.35
N THR A 54 -38.27 -6.10 -5.69
CA THR A 54 -39.68 -6.49 -5.48
C THR A 54 -40.49 -6.67 -6.77
N ASP A 55 -40.08 -6.01 -7.86
CA ASP A 55 -40.73 -6.01 -9.17
C ASP A 55 -39.90 -6.68 -10.28
N ASN A 56 -38.73 -7.24 -9.95
CA ASN A 56 -37.84 -7.89 -10.92
C ASN A 56 -37.38 -9.25 -10.38
N PRO A 57 -38.14 -10.33 -10.68
CA PRO A 57 -37.87 -11.65 -10.10
C PRO A 57 -36.57 -12.25 -10.62
N ALA A 58 -36.05 -13.22 -9.86
CA ALA A 58 -34.89 -14.01 -10.25
C ALA A 58 -35.09 -14.66 -11.62
N LYS A 59 -34.03 -14.69 -12.43
CA LYS A 59 -34.06 -15.36 -13.73
C LYS A 59 -34.20 -16.87 -13.52
N ALA A 60 -34.87 -17.54 -14.46
CA ALA A 60 -35.09 -18.98 -14.40
C ALA A 60 -33.76 -19.74 -14.22
N GLU A 61 -33.79 -20.80 -13.41
CA GLU A 61 -32.66 -21.70 -13.17
C GLU A 61 -31.36 -20.98 -12.70
N TYR A 62 -31.46 -19.80 -12.07
CA TYR A 62 -30.28 -19.02 -11.65
C TYR A 62 -29.34 -19.86 -10.77
N GLU A 63 -29.89 -20.71 -9.89
CA GLU A 63 -29.09 -21.54 -8.99
C GLU A 63 -28.18 -22.52 -9.74
N ARG A 64 -28.70 -23.17 -10.78
CA ARG A 64 -27.89 -24.04 -11.64
C ARG A 64 -26.91 -23.21 -12.45
N ARG A 65 -27.40 -22.22 -13.21
CA ARG A 65 -26.59 -21.46 -14.16
C ARG A 65 -25.39 -20.80 -13.48
N LEU A 66 -25.65 -20.11 -12.36
CA LEU A 66 -24.61 -19.42 -11.61
C LEU A 66 -23.68 -20.40 -10.89
N SER A 67 -24.17 -21.56 -10.44
CA SER A 67 -23.27 -22.61 -9.93
C SER A 67 -22.28 -23.06 -11.01
N ASP A 68 -22.78 -23.39 -12.20
CA ASP A 68 -21.94 -23.86 -13.31
C ASP A 68 -20.90 -22.78 -13.71
N ILE A 69 -21.33 -21.51 -13.79
CA ILE A 69 -20.47 -20.36 -14.07
C ILE A 69 -19.39 -20.18 -12.99
N MET A 70 -19.76 -20.18 -11.72
CA MET A 70 -18.81 -19.89 -10.64
C MET A 70 -17.85 -21.04 -10.36
N LEU A 71 -18.26 -22.29 -10.57
CA LEU A 71 -17.35 -23.44 -10.51
C LEU A 71 -16.34 -23.41 -11.67
N SER A 72 -16.78 -22.98 -12.87
CA SER A 72 -15.88 -22.72 -14.00
C SER A 72 -14.92 -21.57 -13.69
N ALA A 73 -15.42 -20.47 -13.12
CA ALA A 73 -14.60 -19.34 -12.69
C ALA A 73 -13.54 -19.76 -11.65
N GLN A 74 -13.94 -20.54 -10.64
CA GLN A 74 -13.05 -21.07 -9.62
C GLN A 74 -11.90 -21.87 -10.25
N THR A 75 -12.23 -22.74 -11.21
CA THR A 75 -11.24 -23.53 -11.97
C THR A 75 -10.31 -22.65 -12.79
N TYR A 76 -10.83 -21.64 -13.49
CA TYR A 76 -10.03 -20.68 -14.25
C TYR A 76 -9.00 -19.98 -13.34
N TYR A 77 -9.46 -19.37 -12.24
CA TYR A 77 -8.57 -18.68 -11.29
C TYR A 77 -7.53 -19.64 -10.69
N GLY A 78 -7.91 -20.88 -10.38
CA GLY A 78 -6.98 -21.92 -9.91
C GLY A 78 -5.88 -22.27 -10.91
N ASN A 79 -6.25 -22.42 -12.19
CA ASN A 79 -5.30 -22.69 -13.26
C ASN A 79 -4.33 -21.50 -13.47
N GLN A 80 -4.84 -20.27 -13.38
CA GLN A 80 -4.00 -19.07 -13.48
C GLN A 80 -3.00 -18.98 -12.32
N MET A 81 -3.44 -19.26 -11.09
CA MET A 81 -2.56 -19.32 -9.91
C MET A 81 -1.47 -20.39 -10.06
N GLN A 82 -1.84 -21.57 -10.57
CA GLN A 82 -0.91 -22.66 -10.82
C GLN A 82 0.11 -22.31 -11.90
N ALA A 83 -0.33 -21.72 -13.01
CA ALA A 83 0.53 -21.29 -14.10
C ALA A 83 1.55 -20.22 -13.67
N ASN A 84 1.21 -19.40 -12.68
CA ASN A 84 2.09 -18.37 -12.09
C ASN A 84 2.90 -18.88 -10.88
N GLY A 85 2.92 -20.20 -10.63
CA GLY A 85 3.81 -20.81 -9.63
C GLY A 85 3.33 -20.74 -8.18
N TYR A 86 2.09 -20.36 -7.92
CA TYR A 86 1.49 -20.36 -6.57
C TYR A 86 0.78 -21.67 -6.21
N GLY A 87 0.82 -22.66 -7.11
CA GLY A 87 0.03 -23.89 -7.01
C GLY A 87 -1.44 -23.66 -7.34
N PHE A 88 -2.23 -24.75 -7.35
CA PHE A 88 -3.67 -24.67 -7.61
C PHE A 88 -4.40 -24.09 -6.38
N LYS A 89 -4.41 -22.76 -6.27
CA LYS A 89 -5.12 -21.99 -5.24
C LYS A 89 -6.32 -21.30 -5.88
N THR A 90 -7.50 -21.48 -5.30
CA THR A 90 -8.76 -20.90 -5.78
C THR A 90 -9.36 -20.00 -4.70
N PHE A 91 -10.30 -19.13 -5.06
CA PHE A 91 -11.18 -18.57 -4.04
C PHE A 91 -12.11 -19.65 -3.47
N GLY A 92 -12.45 -19.56 -2.18
CA GLY A 92 -13.37 -20.46 -1.50
C GLY A 92 -14.81 -20.27 -1.94
N LEU A 93 -15.54 -21.38 -2.10
CA LEU A 93 -16.98 -21.41 -2.33
C LEU A 93 -17.60 -22.47 -1.42
N LEU A 94 -18.72 -22.13 -0.79
CA LEU A 94 -19.57 -23.12 -0.15
C LEU A 94 -20.27 -23.93 -1.24
N THR A 95 -20.16 -25.26 -1.19
CA THR A 95 -20.70 -26.18 -2.19
C THR A 95 -21.47 -27.33 -1.57
N ASN A 96 -22.44 -27.87 -2.29
CA ASN A 96 -23.12 -29.10 -1.88
C ASN A 96 -22.12 -30.28 -1.88
N PRO A 97 -22.43 -31.43 -1.24
CA PRO A 97 -21.46 -32.53 -1.10
C PRO A 97 -20.91 -33.08 -2.42
N SER A 98 -21.71 -33.05 -3.50
CA SER A 98 -21.29 -33.48 -4.83
C SER A 98 -20.49 -32.42 -5.61
N LYS A 99 -20.31 -31.21 -5.06
CA LYS A 99 -19.64 -30.07 -5.70
C LYS A 99 -20.22 -29.67 -7.06
N THR A 100 -21.53 -29.82 -7.22
CA THR A 100 -22.27 -29.47 -8.44
C THR A 100 -23.11 -28.20 -8.27
N ARG A 101 -23.32 -27.73 -7.03
CA ARG A 101 -24.02 -26.50 -6.71
C ARG A 101 -23.24 -25.70 -5.68
N ILE A 102 -23.19 -24.39 -5.87
CA ILE A 102 -22.66 -23.45 -4.88
C ILE A 102 -23.80 -22.95 -4.00
N LYS A 103 -23.49 -22.50 -2.78
CA LYS A 103 -24.45 -21.77 -1.96
C LYS A 103 -24.66 -20.39 -2.58
N ILE A 104 -25.90 -20.08 -2.94
CA ILE A 104 -26.32 -18.75 -3.37
C ILE A 104 -27.26 -18.19 -2.31
N ILE A 105 -26.92 -17.03 -1.77
CA ILE A 105 -27.68 -16.36 -0.72
C ILE A 105 -28.69 -15.46 -1.41
N THR A 106 -29.95 -15.90 -1.47
CA THR A 106 -31.01 -15.15 -2.15
C THR A 106 -31.64 -14.15 -1.18
N ILE A 107 -31.45 -12.86 -1.45
CA ILE A 107 -31.91 -11.77 -0.59
C ILE A 107 -33.05 -11.03 -1.30
N PRO A 108 -34.29 -11.06 -0.75
CA PRO A 108 -35.36 -10.20 -1.23
C PRO A 108 -35.05 -8.75 -0.84
N ALA A 109 -34.98 -7.88 -1.83
CA ALA A 109 -34.72 -6.46 -1.62
C ALA A 109 -35.97 -5.73 -1.10
N LYS A 110 -35.76 -4.58 -0.44
CA LYS A 110 -36.86 -3.76 0.12
C LYS A 110 -37.65 -2.99 -0.96
N TYR A 111 -37.03 -2.69 -2.09
CA TYR A 111 -37.58 -1.77 -3.10
C TYR A 111 -37.63 -2.36 -4.52
N THR A 112 -38.20 -1.59 -5.43
CA THR A 112 -38.24 -1.85 -6.87
C THR A 112 -36.87 -1.64 -7.53
N CYS A 113 -36.65 -2.26 -8.69
CA CYS A 113 -35.35 -2.29 -9.35
C CYS A 113 -34.79 -0.90 -9.72
N ASP A 114 -35.65 0.09 -9.95
CA ASP A 114 -35.27 1.49 -10.21
C ASP A 114 -34.51 2.16 -9.05
N LYS A 115 -34.54 1.58 -7.85
CA LYS A 115 -33.78 2.06 -6.69
C LYS A 115 -32.36 1.51 -6.61
N TYR A 116 -32.03 0.51 -7.42
CA TYR A 116 -30.78 -0.24 -7.31
C TYR A 116 -29.93 -0.11 -8.58
N THR A 117 -29.50 1.12 -8.89
CA THR A 117 -28.71 1.43 -10.10
C THR A 117 -27.23 1.62 -9.76
N ASP A 118 -26.39 1.83 -10.78
CA ASP A 118 -24.96 2.17 -10.60
C ASP A 118 -24.73 3.40 -9.70
N ALA A 119 -25.73 4.29 -9.61
CA ALA A 119 -25.66 5.48 -8.76
C ALA A 119 -25.94 5.17 -7.27
N ASN A 120 -26.46 3.99 -6.93
CA ASN A 120 -26.87 3.61 -5.58
C ASN A 120 -26.28 2.26 -5.12
N LEU A 121 -25.00 2.01 -5.40
CA LEU A 121 -24.30 0.80 -4.92
C LEU A 121 -24.30 0.70 -3.39
N ALA A 122 -24.15 1.84 -2.71
CA ALA A 122 -24.15 1.91 -1.25
C ALA A 122 -25.48 1.44 -0.63
N GLY A 123 -26.62 1.72 -1.29
CA GLY A 123 -27.92 1.23 -0.84
C GLY A 123 -28.06 -0.28 -0.94
N ILE A 124 -27.55 -0.88 -2.02
CA ILE A 124 -27.53 -2.34 -2.19
C ILE A 124 -26.65 -2.98 -1.09
N LEU A 125 -25.45 -2.44 -0.87
CA LEU A 125 -24.53 -2.93 0.17
C LEU A 125 -25.13 -2.84 1.56
N ALA A 126 -25.83 -1.74 1.88
CA ALA A 126 -26.48 -1.58 3.16
C ALA A 126 -27.53 -2.68 3.41
N GLU A 127 -28.36 -3.03 2.41
CA GLU A 127 -29.34 -4.10 2.55
C GLU A 127 -28.70 -5.50 2.65
N VAL A 128 -27.61 -5.75 1.91
CA VAL A 128 -26.85 -7.01 2.01
C VAL A 128 -26.19 -7.14 3.39
N GLU A 129 -25.63 -6.06 3.93
CA GLU A 129 -25.02 -6.06 5.27
C GLU A 129 -26.08 -6.14 6.39
N ASP A 130 -27.25 -5.50 6.24
CA ASP A 130 -28.40 -5.71 7.13
C ASP A 130 -28.78 -7.20 7.18
N TYR A 131 -28.85 -7.84 6.01
CA TYR A 131 -29.16 -9.27 5.90
C TYR A 131 -28.12 -10.12 6.61
N PHE A 132 -26.82 -9.88 6.37
CA PHE A 132 -25.75 -10.62 7.04
C PHE A 132 -25.68 -10.38 8.55
N THR A 133 -26.06 -9.19 9.00
CA THR A 133 -26.18 -8.89 10.44
C THR A 133 -27.29 -9.71 11.08
N ALA A 134 -28.42 -9.88 10.38
CA ALA A 134 -29.53 -10.74 10.83
C ALA A 134 -29.23 -12.25 10.67
N HIS A 135 -28.34 -12.62 9.75
CA HIS A 135 -27.98 -14.01 9.42
C HIS A 135 -26.45 -14.22 9.47
N PRO A 136 -25.80 -14.06 10.64
CA PRO A 136 -24.34 -14.06 10.73
C PRO A 136 -23.69 -15.37 10.30
N GLY A 137 -24.41 -16.50 10.36
CA GLY A 137 -23.93 -17.80 9.86
C GLY A 137 -23.84 -17.90 8.33
N GLU A 138 -24.36 -16.91 7.58
CA GLU A 138 -24.34 -16.91 6.13
C GLU A 138 -23.19 -16.11 5.52
N LYS A 139 -22.55 -15.23 6.30
CA LYS A 139 -21.37 -14.48 5.88
C LYS A 139 -20.12 -15.20 6.33
N THR A 140 -19.33 -15.71 5.39
CA THR A 140 -18.12 -16.47 5.73
C THR A 140 -16.83 -15.79 5.31
N GLY A 141 -16.88 -14.63 4.65
CA GLY A 141 -15.70 -13.84 4.28
C GLY A 141 -16.04 -12.37 4.04
N ASP A 142 -15.01 -11.55 3.78
CA ASP A 142 -15.17 -10.12 3.52
C ASP A 142 -15.45 -9.78 2.05
N HIS A 143 -15.55 -10.80 1.19
CA HIS A 143 -15.69 -10.64 -0.26
C HIS A 143 -17.09 -11.04 -0.73
N ASN A 144 -17.72 -10.17 -1.54
CA ASN A 144 -19.07 -10.38 -2.02
C ASN A 144 -19.15 -10.30 -3.55
N LEU A 145 -19.80 -11.28 -4.16
CA LEU A 145 -20.33 -11.18 -5.51
C LEU A 145 -21.84 -10.98 -5.41
N ILE A 146 -22.32 -9.80 -5.79
CA ILE A 146 -23.72 -9.42 -5.71
C ILE A 146 -24.30 -9.43 -7.12
N ILE A 147 -25.20 -10.38 -7.34
CA ILE A 147 -25.85 -10.60 -8.62
C ILE A 147 -27.30 -10.14 -8.51
N SER A 148 -27.79 -9.41 -9.51
CA SER A 148 -29.21 -9.04 -9.58
C SER A 148 -29.78 -9.38 -10.96
N PRO A 149 -31.08 -9.68 -11.08
CA PRO A 149 -31.70 -9.86 -12.38
C PRO A 149 -31.50 -8.61 -13.23
N SER A 150 -31.07 -8.78 -14.47
CA SER A 150 -30.83 -7.66 -15.37
C SER A 150 -32.07 -6.77 -15.46
N GLN A 151 -31.88 -5.48 -15.22
CA GLN A 151 -32.92 -4.48 -15.22
C GLN A 151 -33.40 -4.15 -16.65
N PRO A 152 -34.66 -3.68 -16.80
CA PRO A 152 -35.15 -3.12 -18.05
C PRO A 152 -34.22 -2.06 -18.65
N SER A 153 -34.25 -1.96 -19.98
CA SER A 153 -33.45 -0.96 -20.71
C SER A 153 -33.75 0.46 -20.20
N GLY A 154 -32.70 1.22 -19.92
CA GLY A 154 -32.80 2.62 -19.49
C GLY A 154 -32.71 2.85 -17.97
N ILE A 155 -32.71 1.81 -17.14
CA ILE A 155 -32.60 1.95 -15.67
C ILE A 155 -31.13 1.93 -15.20
N GLY A 156 -30.28 1.15 -15.88
CA GLY A 156 -28.84 1.04 -15.58
C GLY A 156 -28.53 -0.06 -14.56
N ASN A 157 -27.67 -0.99 -14.94
CA ASN A 157 -27.37 -2.17 -14.11
C ASN A 157 -26.05 -1.98 -13.36
N PRO A 158 -26.02 -2.17 -12.02
CA PRO A 158 -24.79 -2.38 -11.26
C PRO A 158 -23.86 -3.38 -11.95
N TYR A 159 -22.76 -2.86 -12.52
CA TYR A 159 -21.75 -3.66 -13.24
C TYR A 159 -20.36 -3.08 -12.96
N VAL A 160 -19.85 -3.36 -11.76
CA VAL A 160 -18.63 -2.70 -11.27
C VAL A 160 -18.07 -3.41 -10.03
N GLY A 161 -16.75 -3.36 -9.84
CA GLY A 161 -16.08 -3.61 -8.58
C GLY A 161 -16.17 -2.44 -7.60
N TYR A 162 -16.50 -2.71 -6.34
CA TYR A 162 -16.64 -1.70 -5.29
C TYR A 162 -16.09 -2.20 -3.95
N GLY A 163 -14.87 -1.78 -3.62
CA GLY A 163 -14.15 -2.28 -2.44
C GLY A 163 -13.88 -3.78 -2.57
N ARG A 164 -14.35 -4.58 -1.61
CA ARG A 164 -14.29 -6.05 -1.66
C ARG A 164 -15.60 -6.68 -2.14
N SER A 165 -16.49 -5.88 -2.71
CA SER A 165 -17.72 -6.35 -3.35
C SER A 165 -17.63 -6.12 -4.86
N CYS A 166 -18.39 -6.87 -5.63
CA CYS A 166 -18.58 -6.63 -7.05
C CYS A 166 -20.04 -6.88 -7.43
N PHE A 167 -20.48 -6.19 -8.48
CA PHE A 167 -21.85 -6.25 -8.97
C PHE A 167 -21.88 -6.76 -10.40
N TRP A 168 -22.82 -7.65 -10.69
CA TRP A 168 -23.02 -8.15 -12.04
C TRP A 168 -24.50 -8.45 -12.33
N PRO A 169 -25.04 -8.01 -13.48
CA PRO A 169 -26.43 -8.27 -13.83
C PRO A 169 -26.61 -9.64 -14.50
N ASP A 170 -27.46 -10.50 -13.94
CA ASP A 170 -27.85 -11.79 -14.53
C ASP A 170 -28.85 -11.56 -15.68
N ARG A 171 -28.38 -11.77 -16.91
CA ARG A 171 -29.19 -11.67 -18.14
C ARG A 171 -29.68 -13.03 -18.62
N GLY A 172 -29.47 -14.10 -17.83
CA GLY A 172 -29.81 -15.46 -18.23
C GLY A 172 -28.65 -16.22 -18.88
N GLU A 173 -27.41 -15.78 -18.68
CA GLU A 173 -26.23 -16.45 -19.24
C GLU A 173 -26.07 -17.89 -18.73
N GLU A 174 -25.52 -18.75 -19.58
CA GLU A 174 -25.06 -20.10 -19.27
C GLU A 174 -23.52 -20.11 -19.18
N VAL A 175 -22.93 -21.14 -18.59
CA VAL A 175 -21.47 -21.29 -18.51
C VAL A 175 -20.79 -21.34 -19.89
N THR A 176 -21.53 -21.75 -20.92
CA THR A 176 -21.07 -21.78 -22.32
C THR A 176 -21.27 -20.44 -23.06
N SER A 177 -21.90 -19.44 -22.42
CA SER A 177 -22.09 -18.13 -23.02
C SER A 177 -20.76 -17.44 -23.28
N THR A 178 -20.56 -16.96 -24.50
CA THR A 178 -19.36 -16.21 -24.90
C THR A 178 -19.49 -14.71 -24.67
N THR A 179 -20.65 -14.24 -24.21
CA THR A 179 -20.92 -12.83 -23.86
C THR A 179 -21.41 -12.74 -22.42
N GLY A 180 -21.14 -11.62 -21.74
CA GLY A 180 -21.58 -11.37 -20.36
C GLY A 180 -20.64 -11.97 -19.30
N ILE A 181 -20.24 -13.24 -19.46
CA ILE A 181 -19.38 -13.95 -18.50
C ILE A 181 -18.00 -13.30 -18.36
N GLY A 182 -17.41 -12.81 -19.45
CA GLY A 182 -16.08 -12.19 -19.37
C GLY A 182 -16.04 -10.96 -18.44
N GLY A 183 -17.10 -10.14 -18.43
CA GLY A 183 -17.14 -9.04 -17.49
C GLY A 183 -17.55 -9.46 -16.08
N LEU A 184 -18.32 -10.54 -15.87
CA LEU A 184 -18.43 -11.16 -14.54
C LEU A 184 -17.04 -11.51 -13.99
N MET A 185 -16.21 -12.16 -14.81
CA MET A 185 -14.86 -12.56 -14.42
C MET A 185 -13.98 -11.35 -14.06
N HIS A 186 -14.12 -10.25 -14.79
CA HIS A 186 -13.40 -8.99 -14.56
C HIS A 186 -13.86 -8.28 -13.28
N GLU A 187 -15.16 -8.06 -13.09
CA GLU A 187 -15.67 -7.41 -11.88
C GLU A 187 -15.43 -8.26 -10.64
N LEU A 188 -15.52 -9.59 -10.76
CA LEU A 188 -15.11 -10.50 -9.71
C LEU A 188 -13.65 -10.27 -9.32
N GLY A 189 -12.76 -10.09 -10.31
CA GLY A 189 -11.37 -9.73 -10.12
C GLY A 189 -11.20 -8.50 -9.23
N HIS A 190 -11.95 -7.43 -9.51
CA HIS A 190 -11.98 -6.25 -8.64
C HIS A 190 -12.50 -6.57 -7.23
N GLY A 191 -13.60 -7.32 -7.14
CA GLY A 191 -14.17 -7.76 -5.87
C GLY A 191 -13.20 -8.57 -5.01
N ILE A 192 -12.18 -9.20 -5.61
CA ILE A 192 -11.08 -9.92 -4.95
C ILE A 192 -9.73 -9.17 -4.99
N ASN A 193 -9.79 -7.83 -4.98
CA ASN A 193 -8.68 -6.88 -4.81
C ASN A 193 -7.81 -6.62 -6.05
N LEU A 194 -8.16 -7.12 -7.24
CA LEU A 194 -7.34 -6.89 -8.43
C LEU A 194 -7.58 -5.50 -9.01
N PRO A 195 -6.54 -4.68 -9.23
CA PRO A 195 -6.65 -3.44 -10.00
C PRO A 195 -6.63 -3.74 -11.50
N HIS A 196 -6.89 -2.72 -12.34
CA HIS A 196 -6.63 -2.85 -13.76
C HIS A 196 -5.15 -3.01 -14.05
N ASN A 197 -4.86 -3.67 -15.18
CA ASN A 197 -3.53 -3.73 -15.75
C ASN A 197 -3.60 -4.06 -17.24
N ARG A 198 -2.44 -4.08 -17.89
CA ARG A 198 -2.24 -4.52 -19.25
C ARG A 198 -1.20 -5.63 -19.30
N GLN A 199 -1.43 -6.59 -20.19
CA GLN A 199 -0.40 -7.54 -20.59
C GLN A 199 0.81 -6.84 -21.21
N ARG A 200 1.99 -7.43 -21.01
CA ARG A 200 3.21 -7.03 -21.72
C ARG A 200 3.06 -7.27 -23.24
N GLU A 201 3.70 -6.44 -24.07
CA GLU A 201 3.61 -6.56 -25.54
C GLU A 201 4.02 -7.95 -26.06
N SER A 202 5.03 -8.60 -25.45
CA SER A 202 5.41 -9.98 -25.79
C SER A 202 4.29 -11.01 -25.61
N ARG A 203 3.28 -10.73 -24.76
CA ARG A 203 2.17 -11.65 -24.48
C ARG A 203 1.00 -11.53 -25.46
N ILE A 204 0.91 -10.42 -26.22
CA ILE A 204 -0.23 -10.15 -27.11
C ILE A 204 -0.37 -11.22 -28.20
N ASN A 205 0.74 -11.65 -28.77
CA ASN A 205 0.78 -12.64 -29.85
C ASN A 205 1.21 -14.04 -29.37
N ASP A 206 1.40 -14.22 -28.06
CA ASP A 206 1.70 -15.53 -27.50
C ASP A 206 0.40 -16.34 -27.39
N PRO A 207 0.28 -17.48 -28.09
CA PRO A 207 -0.93 -18.29 -28.08
C PRO A 207 -1.31 -18.84 -26.69
N ASN A 208 -0.38 -18.82 -25.72
CA ASN A 208 -0.63 -19.30 -24.37
C ASN A 208 -1.19 -18.23 -23.41
N TYR A 209 -1.17 -16.94 -23.79
CA TYR A 209 -1.57 -15.84 -22.91
C TYR A 209 -2.73 -15.03 -23.49
N GLY A 210 -2.49 -14.31 -24.59
CA GLY A 210 -3.46 -13.38 -25.16
C GLY A 210 -3.69 -12.13 -24.31
N THR A 211 -4.91 -11.92 -23.82
CA THR A 211 -5.33 -10.65 -23.19
C THR A 211 -5.40 -10.77 -21.66
N SER A 212 -4.87 -9.79 -20.92
CA SER A 212 -5.05 -9.76 -19.46
C SER A 212 -6.53 -9.62 -19.08
N LEU A 213 -7.01 -10.44 -18.14
CA LEU A 213 -8.37 -10.39 -17.63
C LEU A 213 -8.72 -8.99 -17.12
N MET A 214 -7.81 -8.41 -16.34
CA MET A 214 -7.97 -7.08 -15.71
C MET A 214 -7.60 -5.92 -16.64
N GLY A 215 -7.28 -6.20 -17.90
CA GLY A 215 -7.23 -5.22 -18.97
C GLY A 215 -8.53 -5.26 -19.77
N SER A 216 -8.43 -5.60 -21.06
CA SER A 216 -9.59 -5.79 -21.95
C SER A 216 -10.10 -7.24 -21.97
N GLY A 217 -9.77 -8.02 -20.95
CA GLY A 217 -10.07 -9.44 -20.88
C GLY A 217 -11.57 -9.75 -20.74
N ASN A 218 -12.34 -8.80 -20.21
CA ASN A 218 -13.80 -8.88 -20.17
C ASN A 218 -14.44 -9.13 -21.55
N GLY A 219 -13.82 -8.62 -22.62
CA GLY A 219 -14.29 -8.79 -23.99
C GLY A 219 -13.81 -10.08 -24.67
N THR A 220 -12.75 -10.71 -24.15
CA THR A 220 -12.04 -11.84 -24.77
C THR A 220 -12.24 -13.16 -24.07
N TYR A 221 -12.54 -13.16 -22.76
CA TYR A 221 -12.80 -14.38 -22.01
C TYR A 221 -13.91 -15.21 -22.65
N GLY A 222 -13.64 -16.50 -22.85
CA GLY A 222 -14.55 -17.44 -23.54
C GLY A 222 -14.54 -17.33 -25.07
N LYS A 223 -13.75 -16.43 -25.67
CA LYS A 223 -13.61 -16.27 -27.13
C LYS A 223 -12.18 -16.47 -27.62
N SER A 224 -11.20 -16.00 -26.87
CA SER A 224 -9.77 -16.10 -27.17
C SER A 224 -8.96 -16.25 -25.87
N PRO A 225 -7.66 -16.57 -25.92
CA PRO A 225 -6.84 -16.67 -24.72
C PRO A 225 -6.93 -15.40 -23.86
N THR A 226 -7.28 -15.61 -22.59
CA THR A 226 -7.40 -14.59 -21.55
C THR A 226 -6.74 -15.14 -20.29
N PHE A 227 -5.95 -14.31 -19.61
CA PHE A 227 -5.10 -14.76 -18.51
C PHE A 227 -5.03 -13.74 -17.37
N LEU A 228 -4.50 -14.13 -16.20
CA LEU A 228 -4.14 -13.21 -15.10
C LEU A 228 -2.65 -12.95 -15.11
N THR A 229 -2.25 -11.69 -14.90
CA THR A 229 -0.84 -11.31 -14.87
C THR A 229 -0.13 -11.84 -13.62
N GLU A 230 1.20 -11.83 -13.63
CA GLU A 230 1.98 -12.24 -12.46
C GLU A 230 1.65 -11.35 -11.25
N ALA A 231 1.36 -10.06 -11.47
CA ALA A 231 0.95 -9.13 -10.42
C ALA A 231 -0.44 -9.44 -9.86
N ASP A 232 -1.38 -9.90 -10.70
CA ASP A 232 -2.70 -10.32 -10.23
C ASP A 232 -2.58 -11.54 -9.33
N CYS A 233 -1.85 -12.57 -9.78
CA CYS A 233 -1.66 -13.78 -8.99
C CYS A 233 -0.90 -13.54 -7.68
N ALA A 234 0.05 -12.59 -7.64
CA ALA A 234 0.69 -12.15 -6.40
C ALA A 234 -0.32 -11.58 -5.39
N ILE A 235 -1.26 -10.75 -5.84
CA ILE A 235 -2.32 -10.19 -5.01
C ILE A 235 -3.30 -11.28 -4.53
N LEU A 236 -3.72 -12.17 -5.43
CA LEU A 236 -4.60 -13.28 -5.08
C LEU A 236 -3.95 -14.24 -4.09
N ASN A 237 -2.62 -14.41 -4.15
CA ASN A 237 -1.92 -15.29 -3.24
C ASN A 237 -2.08 -14.90 -1.76
N THR A 238 -2.27 -13.61 -1.45
CA THR A 238 -2.52 -13.10 -0.09
C THR A 238 -3.96 -12.67 0.13
N ASN A 239 -4.87 -12.90 -0.83
CA ASN A 239 -6.28 -12.63 -0.66
C ASN A 239 -6.91 -13.60 0.36
N GLN A 240 -7.80 -13.08 1.22
CA GLN A 240 -8.48 -13.84 2.28
C GLN A 240 -9.18 -15.10 1.77
N VAL A 241 -9.95 -15.01 0.68
CA VAL A 241 -10.74 -16.15 0.19
C VAL A 241 -9.88 -17.16 -0.57
N PHE A 242 -8.63 -16.84 -0.90
CA PHE A 242 -7.69 -17.77 -1.54
C PHE A 242 -6.92 -18.64 -0.55
N GLN A 243 -7.16 -18.49 0.75
CA GLN A 243 -6.55 -19.33 1.78
C GLN A 243 -7.51 -20.41 2.25
N LYS A 244 -7.08 -21.67 2.16
CA LYS A 244 -7.83 -22.79 2.72
C LYS A 244 -7.92 -22.70 4.24
N ASN A 245 -6.77 -22.55 4.88
CA ASN A 245 -6.63 -22.40 6.33
C ASN A 245 -5.72 -21.22 6.62
N THR A 246 -6.06 -20.43 7.62
CA THR A 246 -5.27 -19.25 7.98
C THR A 246 -5.51 -18.84 9.43
N SER A 247 -4.45 -18.38 10.08
CA SER A 247 -4.50 -17.71 11.39
C SER A 247 -4.31 -16.19 11.26
N ILE A 248 -4.23 -15.68 10.03
CA ILE A 248 -3.96 -14.27 9.74
C ILE A 248 -5.25 -13.46 9.90
N THR A 249 -5.16 -12.35 10.63
CA THR A 249 -6.21 -11.32 10.60
C THR A 249 -6.08 -10.51 9.32
N TYR A 250 -6.98 -10.76 8.37
CA TYR A 250 -6.95 -10.09 7.07
C TYR A 250 -7.35 -8.62 7.17
N TYR A 251 -6.73 -7.83 6.32
CA TYR A 251 -7.10 -6.45 6.04
C TYR A 251 -7.07 -5.49 7.23
N GLY A 252 -6.35 -5.85 8.30
CA GLY A 252 -5.97 -4.93 9.37
C GLY A 252 -5.07 -3.80 8.87
N ALA A 253 -4.81 -2.83 9.74
CA ALA A 253 -3.93 -1.70 9.42
C ALA A 253 -2.49 -2.17 9.13
N VAL A 254 -1.84 -1.51 8.16
CA VAL A 254 -0.45 -1.74 7.79
C VAL A 254 0.28 -0.40 7.74
N THR A 255 1.42 -0.32 8.41
CA THR A 255 2.37 0.79 8.28
C THR A 255 3.55 0.32 7.45
N ALA A 256 3.66 0.81 6.22
CA ALA A 256 4.76 0.48 5.32
C ALA A 256 5.20 1.68 4.48
N LYS A 257 6.48 1.72 4.11
CA LYS A 257 7.05 2.74 3.21
C LYS A 257 8.23 2.19 2.42
N ILE A 258 8.40 2.67 1.18
CA ILE A 258 9.68 2.52 0.46
C ILE A 258 10.69 3.43 1.16
N LYS A 259 11.69 2.83 1.81
CA LYS A 259 12.74 3.53 2.55
C LYS A 259 13.80 4.11 1.61
N ARG A 260 14.13 3.35 0.58
CA ARG A 260 15.16 3.70 -0.40
C ARG A 260 14.70 3.23 -1.78
N MET A 261 14.81 4.09 -2.78
CA MET A 261 14.47 3.76 -4.17
C MET A 261 15.58 4.22 -5.10
N TYR A 262 15.92 3.34 -6.04
CA TYR A 262 16.68 3.64 -7.24
C TYR A 262 15.84 3.26 -8.44
N ALA A 263 15.79 4.14 -9.44
CA ALA A 263 15.31 3.77 -10.76
C ALA A 263 16.04 4.58 -11.82
N SER A 264 16.59 3.90 -12.82
CA SER A 264 17.24 4.56 -13.95
C SER A 264 17.06 3.76 -15.22
N TYR A 265 17.08 4.44 -16.36
CA TYR A 265 17.07 3.77 -17.66
C TYR A 265 18.47 3.33 -18.06
N SER A 266 18.64 2.04 -18.35
CA SER A 266 19.87 1.47 -18.90
C SER A 266 19.75 1.40 -20.42
N VAL A 267 20.41 2.32 -21.13
CA VAL A 267 20.44 2.34 -22.60
C VAL A 267 21.01 1.03 -23.16
N ALA A 268 22.06 0.48 -22.53
CA ALA A 268 22.72 -0.74 -22.98
C ALA A 268 21.80 -1.97 -22.94
N LYS A 269 20.85 -2.00 -22.00
CA LYS A 269 19.89 -3.11 -21.85
C LYS A 269 18.51 -2.82 -22.44
N GLY A 270 18.17 -1.54 -22.68
CA GLY A 270 16.82 -1.13 -23.08
C GLY A 270 15.77 -1.31 -21.98
N VAL A 271 16.17 -1.23 -20.70
CA VAL A 271 15.30 -1.48 -19.54
C VAL A 271 15.35 -0.33 -18.53
N ILE A 272 14.24 -0.08 -17.82
CA ILE A 272 14.30 0.62 -16.53
C ILE A 272 14.75 -0.39 -15.49
N ILE A 273 15.85 -0.10 -14.79
CA ILE A 273 16.31 -0.87 -13.64
C ILE A 273 15.78 -0.17 -12.41
N ALA A 274 14.96 -0.87 -11.61
CA ALA A 274 14.41 -0.36 -10.37
C ALA A 274 14.78 -1.27 -9.19
N SER A 275 15.22 -0.68 -8.08
CA SER A 275 15.58 -1.42 -6.87
C SER A 275 15.39 -0.56 -5.63
N GLY A 276 15.32 -1.20 -4.47
CA GLY A 276 15.10 -0.45 -3.25
C GLY A 276 14.99 -1.29 -2.01
N ARG A 277 14.71 -0.59 -0.92
CA ARG A 277 14.40 -1.14 0.40
C ARG A 277 13.09 -0.59 0.92
N PHE A 278 12.38 -1.35 1.74
CA PHE A 278 11.14 -0.94 2.38
C PHE A 278 11.13 -1.31 3.87
N THR A 279 10.22 -0.69 4.62
CA THR A 279 9.85 -1.14 5.97
C THR A 279 8.37 -1.49 5.96
N SER A 280 7.97 -2.50 6.73
CA SER A 280 6.55 -2.87 6.88
C SER A 280 6.26 -3.46 8.26
N SER A 281 5.10 -3.12 8.83
CA SER A 281 4.58 -3.73 10.06
C SER A 281 3.98 -5.13 9.85
N VAL A 282 3.72 -5.52 8.60
CA VAL A 282 3.22 -6.85 8.20
C VAL A 282 4.18 -7.41 7.14
N PRO A 283 4.54 -8.71 7.18
CA PRO A 283 5.41 -9.30 6.17
C PRO A 283 4.92 -9.03 4.74
N VAL A 284 5.87 -8.73 3.85
CA VAL A 284 5.61 -8.54 2.41
C VAL A 284 6.01 -9.83 1.70
N THR A 285 5.12 -10.35 0.85
CA THR A 285 5.33 -11.61 0.11
C THR A 285 5.91 -11.36 -1.27
N ASP A 286 5.39 -10.34 -1.95
CA ASP A 286 5.72 -9.97 -3.31
C ASP A 286 5.74 -8.43 -3.44
N VAL A 287 6.56 -7.94 -4.36
CA VAL A 287 6.52 -6.55 -4.82
C VAL A 287 5.99 -6.56 -6.25
N THR A 288 4.96 -5.76 -6.51
CA THR A 288 4.39 -5.60 -7.85
C THR A 288 4.70 -4.22 -8.40
N TYR A 289 4.93 -4.14 -9.70
CA TYR A 289 5.33 -2.93 -10.40
C TYR A 289 4.34 -2.68 -11.51
N TYR A 290 3.82 -1.46 -11.58
CA TYR A 290 2.94 -1.02 -12.66
C TYR A 290 3.62 0.15 -13.35
N LEU A 291 3.88 -0.01 -14.63
CA LEU A 291 4.38 1.06 -15.48
C LEU A 291 3.21 1.63 -16.25
N ASP A 292 2.77 2.80 -15.82
CA ASP A 292 1.49 3.38 -16.20
C ASP A 292 1.68 4.71 -16.94
N PRO A 293 1.60 4.72 -18.27
CA PRO A 293 1.72 5.94 -19.07
C PRO A 293 0.38 6.68 -19.10
N ASN A 294 0.43 8.00 -18.89
CA ASN A 294 -0.73 8.86 -19.07
C ASN A 294 -0.98 9.09 -20.57
N HIS A 295 -1.69 8.16 -21.20
CA HIS A 295 -2.04 8.23 -22.62
C HIS A 295 -3.37 8.97 -22.80
N ASN A 296 -3.47 9.80 -23.84
CA ASN A 296 -4.68 10.60 -24.16
C ASN A 296 -5.23 11.42 -22.98
N ASN A 297 -4.36 11.84 -22.05
CA ASN A 297 -4.76 12.53 -20.83
C ASN A 297 -5.83 11.78 -20.02
N GLU A 298 -5.79 10.45 -20.02
CA GLU A 298 -6.73 9.67 -19.19
C GLU A 298 -6.59 10.02 -17.71
N GLY A 299 -5.40 10.47 -17.29
CA GLY A 299 -5.10 10.93 -15.94
C GLY A 299 -4.19 9.96 -15.21
N VAL A 300 -4.14 10.08 -13.89
CA VAL A 300 -3.42 9.16 -13.00
C VAL A 300 -4.39 8.62 -11.95
N GLY A 301 -4.11 7.43 -11.42
CA GLY A 301 -4.93 6.81 -10.37
C GLY A 301 -5.86 5.70 -10.87
N VAL A 302 -6.87 5.35 -10.05
CA VAL A 302 -7.77 4.22 -10.29
C VAL A 302 -8.64 4.46 -11.53
N ASN A 303 -8.85 3.42 -12.34
CA ASN A 303 -9.61 3.44 -13.60
C ASN A 303 -8.96 4.23 -14.73
N LYS A 304 -7.71 4.67 -14.52
CA LYS A 304 -6.85 5.37 -15.49
C LYS A 304 -5.60 4.54 -15.83
N ASP A 305 -5.65 3.24 -15.52
CA ASP A 305 -4.52 2.32 -15.46
C ASP A 305 -4.75 1.03 -16.27
N TYR A 306 -5.71 1.02 -17.22
CA TYR A 306 -5.97 -0.11 -18.13
C TYR A 306 -4.82 -0.40 -19.08
N ASN A 307 -3.92 0.56 -19.27
CA ASN A 307 -2.72 0.45 -20.08
C ASN A 307 -1.46 0.18 -19.23
N ALA A 308 -1.59 0.05 -17.91
CA ALA A 308 -0.47 -0.13 -17.00
C ALA A 308 0.13 -1.54 -17.12
N VAL A 309 1.33 -1.65 -17.69
CA VAL A 309 2.00 -2.95 -17.85
C VAL A 309 2.62 -3.37 -16.52
N THR A 310 2.47 -4.65 -16.17
CA THR A 310 2.83 -5.14 -14.83
C THR A 310 3.98 -6.12 -14.77
N TRP A 311 4.64 -6.12 -13.62
CA TRP A 311 5.63 -7.11 -13.18
C TRP A 311 5.42 -7.46 -11.71
N SER A 312 5.93 -8.63 -11.32
CA SER A 312 5.98 -9.05 -9.92
C SER A 312 7.31 -9.73 -9.63
N THR A 313 7.86 -9.48 -8.45
CA THR A 313 9.04 -10.17 -7.93
C THR A 313 8.83 -10.57 -6.48
N LYS A 314 9.52 -11.63 -6.04
CA LYS A 314 9.64 -11.96 -4.63
C LYS A 314 10.50 -10.93 -3.90
N VAL A 315 10.21 -10.73 -2.63
CA VAL A 315 11.09 -9.95 -1.74
C VAL A 315 12.47 -10.61 -1.68
N ILE A 316 13.52 -9.79 -1.77
CA ILE A 316 14.91 -10.20 -1.58
C ILE A 316 15.25 -10.04 -0.10
N GLY A 317 15.57 -11.15 0.56
CA GLY A 317 15.76 -11.14 2.01
C GLY A 317 14.44 -10.79 2.71
N THR A 318 14.47 -9.77 3.56
CA THR A 318 13.30 -9.34 4.35
C THR A 318 12.71 -7.99 3.92
N ASP A 319 13.47 -7.17 3.19
CA ASP A 319 13.16 -5.75 3.03
C ASP A 319 13.54 -5.17 1.66
N SER A 320 14.11 -5.96 0.76
CA SER A 320 14.76 -5.47 -0.46
C SER A 320 14.05 -5.96 -1.71
N PHE A 321 14.18 -5.22 -2.82
CA PHE A 321 13.63 -5.62 -4.11
C PHE A 321 14.48 -5.12 -5.28
N TYR A 322 14.33 -5.80 -6.41
CA TYR A 322 14.97 -5.47 -7.68
C TYR A 322 14.08 -5.94 -8.83
N VAL A 323 13.99 -5.15 -9.90
CA VAL A 323 13.29 -5.51 -11.13
C VAL A 323 13.94 -4.81 -12.33
N GLU A 324 13.98 -5.50 -13.47
CA GLU A 324 14.23 -4.90 -14.76
C GLU A 324 12.91 -4.86 -15.55
N LEU A 325 12.56 -3.68 -16.05
CA LEU A 325 11.33 -3.42 -16.78
C LEU A 325 11.71 -3.12 -18.24
N PRO A 326 11.66 -4.09 -19.17
CA PRO A 326 12.09 -3.86 -20.54
C PRO A 326 11.14 -2.94 -21.29
N MET A 327 11.67 -1.92 -21.97
CA MET A 327 10.84 -0.96 -22.72
C MET A 327 10.22 -1.55 -23.99
N THR A 328 10.68 -2.74 -24.40
CA THR A 328 10.06 -3.55 -25.47
C THR A 328 8.72 -4.13 -25.06
N GLU A 329 8.43 -4.22 -23.76
CA GLU A 329 7.14 -4.72 -23.25
C GLU A 329 6.05 -3.64 -23.18
N MET A 330 6.41 -2.41 -23.55
CA MET A 330 5.53 -1.24 -23.59
C MET A 330 5.30 -0.81 -25.04
N SER A 331 4.03 -0.61 -25.43
CA SER A 331 3.70 -0.08 -26.76
C SER A 331 4.26 1.33 -26.99
N ASP A 332 4.81 1.60 -28.17
CA ASP A 332 5.26 2.93 -28.59
C ASP A 332 4.13 3.97 -28.57
N THR A 333 2.89 3.55 -28.85
CA THR A 333 1.69 4.41 -28.76
C THR A 333 1.52 5.01 -27.36
N TYR A 334 1.83 4.23 -26.33
CA TYR A 334 1.73 4.68 -24.94
C TYR A 334 2.96 5.45 -24.48
N LYS A 335 4.14 5.15 -25.01
CA LYS A 335 5.39 5.86 -24.68
C LYS A 335 5.51 7.25 -25.32
N ALA A 336 4.73 7.59 -26.35
CA ALA A 336 4.85 8.77 -27.23
C ALA A 336 4.95 10.16 -26.55
N ASN A 337 6.07 10.46 -25.88
CA ASN A 337 6.31 11.65 -25.07
C ASN A 337 5.33 11.87 -23.89
N ASN A 338 4.69 10.79 -23.43
CA ASN A 338 3.70 10.89 -22.36
C ASN A 338 4.39 10.92 -20.98
N PRO A 339 3.83 11.69 -20.02
CA PRO A 339 4.11 11.48 -18.60
C PRO A 339 3.75 10.04 -18.20
N ALA A 340 4.46 9.49 -17.22
CA ALA A 340 4.21 8.13 -16.76
C ALA A 340 4.51 7.96 -15.27
N GLU A 341 3.91 6.94 -14.68
CA GLU A 341 4.05 6.54 -13.29
C GLU A 341 4.73 5.17 -13.21
N LEU A 342 5.78 5.06 -12.40
CA LEU A 342 6.25 3.79 -11.86
C LEU A 342 5.60 3.61 -10.48
N LYS A 343 4.62 2.72 -10.39
CA LYS A 343 3.96 2.37 -9.13
C LYS A 343 4.63 1.12 -8.56
N VAL A 344 5.23 1.25 -7.38
CA VAL A 344 5.80 0.13 -6.61
C VAL A 344 4.81 -0.21 -5.50
N LYS A 345 4.23 -1.40 -5.57
CA LYS A 345 3.19 -1.88 -4.66
C LYS A 345 3.72 -3.05 -3.83
N LEU A 346 3.70 -2.90 -2.51
CA LEU A 346 4.05 -3.99 -1.58
C LEU A 346 2.79 -4.82 -1.29
N VAL A 347 2.88 -6.14 -1.51
CA VAL A 347 1.79 -7.09 -1.27
C VAL A 347 1.99 -7.75 0.10
N HIS A 348 1.18 -7.33 1.07
CA HIS A 348 1.29 -7.77 2.46
C HIS A 348 0.59 -9.11 2.67
N GLU A 349 1.10 -9.90 3.60
CA GLU A 349 0.59 -11.26 3.92
C GLU A 349 -0.89 -11.25 4.35
N ASN A 350 -1.34 -10.16 4.97
CA ASN A 350 -2.73 -9.97 5.39
C ASN A 350 -3.67 -9.46 4.28
N GLY A 351 -3.23 -9.48 3.01
CA GLY A 351 -4.01 -9.09 1.84
C GLY A 351 -4.12 -7.58 1.62
N LYS A 352 -3.47 -6.74 2.44
CA LYS A 352 -3.32 -5.31 2.13
C LYS A 352 -2.28 -5.10 1.02
N ILE A 353 -2.45 -3.99 0.30
CA ILE A 353 -1.49 -3.50 -0.68
C ILE A 353 -1.17 -2.05 -0.34
N THR A 354 0.11 -1.70 -0.23
CA THR A 354 0.55 -0.31 -0.08
C THR A 354 1.29 0.14 -1.33
N ASN A 355 0.91 1.30 -1.86
CA ASN A 355 1.44 1.83 -3.12
C ASN A 355 2.39 3.01 -2.87
N THR A 356 3.51 3.05 -3.58
CA THR A 356 4.37 4.24 -3.72
C THR A 356 4.55 4.53 -5.19
N THR A 357 4.18 5.75 -5.61
CA THR A 357 4.24 6.17 -7.01
C THR A 357 5.41 7.09 -7.26
N PHE A 358 6.13 6.86 -8.35
CA PHE A 358 7.19 7.72 -8.85
C PHE A 358 6.90 8.20 -10.26
N ASN A 359 6.85 9.52 -10.45
CA ASN A 359 6.54 10.12 -11.74
C ASN A 359 7.81 10.28 -12.57
N PHE A 360 7.69 10.05 -13.87
CA PHE A 360 8.74 10.31 -14.86
C PHE A 360 8.10 10.67 -16.21
N ASN A 361 8.90 10.96 -17.22
CA ASN A 361 8.41 11.26 -18.57
C ASN A 361 9.07 10.34 -19.58
N PHE A 362 8.37 10.01 -20.66
CA PHE A 362 9.03 9.55 -21.87
C PHE A 362 9.46 10.74 -22.73
N LEU A 363 10.62 10.63 -23.37
CA LEU A 363 11.10 11.54 -24.40
C LEU A 363 11.59 10.73 -25.59
N ASN A 364 10.96 10.89 -26.75
CA ASN A 364 11.17 10.09 -27.95
C ASN A 364 11.11 8.58 -27.66
N ASN A 365 10.09 8.17 -26.91
CA ASN A 365 9.88 6.79 -26.42
C ASN A 365 10.95 6.25 -25.46
N ILE A 366 11.88 7.09 -25.00
CA ILE A 366 12.90 6.73 -24.00
C ILE A 366 12.44 7.24 -22.62
N PRO A 367 12.40 6.38 -21.58
CA PRO A 367 12.02 6.83 -20.24
C PRO A 367 13.13 7.71 -19.64
N VAL A 368 12.75 8.93 -19.28
CA VAL A 368 13.58 9.89 -18.52
C VAL A 368 13.25 9.73 -17.05
N ILE A 369 13.77 8.66 -16.46
CA ILE A 369 13.62 8.32 -15.04
C ILE A 369 14.98 8.32 -14.37
N ASN A 370 15.12 9.13 -13.31
CA ASN A 370 16.33 9.22 -12.49
C ASN A 370 15.90 9.36 -11.03
N ILE A 371 15.49 8.25 -10.45
CA ILE A 371 15.20 8.17 -9.02
C ILE A 371 16.48 7.73 -8.35
N ALA A 372 17.03 8.61 -7.51
CA ALA A 372 18.11 8.29 -6.61
C ALA A 372 17.62 8.55 -5.17
N PRO A 373 18.08 7.76 -4.19
CA PRO A 373 17.83 8.05 -2.80
C PRO A 373 18.31 9.46 -2.47
N SER A 374 17.51 10.20 -1.72
CA SER A 374 17.98 11.41 -1.06
C SER A 374 18.97 10.99 0.04
N GLY A 375 20.26 11.17 -0.21
CA GLY A 375 21.31 10.89 0.77
C GLY A 375 21.59 9.40 1.00
N PHE A 376 22.36 9.11 2.04
CA PHE A 376 22.73 7.75 2.43
C PHE A 376 21.68 7.13 3.35
N ASP A 377 21.51 5.81 3.28
CA ASP A 377 20.65 5.07 4.19
C ASP A 377 21.28 4.99 5.59
N LYS A 378 20.53 5.45 6.60
CA LYS A 378 20.97 5.53 7.98
C LYS A 378 20.45 4.39 8.87
N SER A 379 19.75 3.36 8.36
CA SER A 379 19.19 2.28 9.23
C SER A 379 20.23 1.62 10.12
N GLU A 380 21.42 1.45 9.58
CA GLU A 380 22.50 0.74 10.24
C GLU A 380 23.49 1.72 10.89
N TRP A 381 23.21 3.02 10.81
CA TRP A 381 24.04 4.01 11.46
C TRP A 381 23.79 3.97 12.96
N THR A 382 24.86 4.08 13.73
CA THR A 382 24.79 4.09 15.18
C THR A 382 25.63 5.22 15.73
N VAL A 383 25.09 5.94 16.71
CA VAL A 383 25.90 6.83 17.53
C VAL A 383 26.72 5.98 18.49
N ILE A 384 28.04 6.04 18.37
CA ILE A 384 28.96 5.21 19.16
C ILE A 384 29.68 6.00 20.27
N ASP A 385 29.68 7.33 20.20
CA ASP A 385 30.30 8.21 21.19
C ASP A 385 29.76 9.65 21.08
N PHE A 386 29.74 10.41 22.16
CA PHE A 386 29.27 11.80 22.20
C PHE A 386 29.77 12.56 23.43
N SER A 387 29.90 13.89 23.33
CA SER A 387 30.29 14.73 24.48
C SER A 387 29.14 15.01 25.46
N SER A 388 27.93 15.24 24.93
CA SER A 388 26.77 15.57 25.75
C SER A 388 25.45 15.32 25.02
N GLN A 389 24.40 15.11 25.80
CA GLN A 389 23.01 15.04 25.33
C GLN A 389 22.06 15.39 26.47
N GLU A 390 20.93 16.01 26.15
CA GLU A 390 19.85 16.24 27.09
C GLU A 390 18.97 14.99 27.18
N THR A 391 18.96 14.35 28.35
CA THR A 391 18.09 13.21 28.69
C THR A 391 17.46 13.35 30.08
N VAL A 392 17.67 14.49 30.76
CA VAL A 392 17.20 14.72 32.14
C VAL A 392 15.96 15.60 32.13
N ALA A 393 16.04 16.77 31.49
CA ALA A 393 14.91 17.71 31.37
C ALA A 393 13.97 17.34 30.21
N GLU A 394 14.53 16.82 29.12
CA GLU A 394 13.83 16.30 27.95
C GLU A 394 14.58 15.06 27.43
N ASN A 395 13.92 14.19 26.66
CA ASN A 395 14.58 13.05 26.02
C ASN A 395 15.01 13.44 24.58
N LYS A 396 16.22 13.98 24.42
CA LYS A 396 16.80 14.49 23.14
C LYS A 396 18.20 13.89 22.88
N PRO A 397 18.33 12.56 22.80
CA PRO A 397 19.61 11.87 22.63
C PRO A 397 20.26 12.18 21.27
N ALA A 398 21.58 11.94 21.19
CA ALA A 398 22.35 12.12 19.95
C ALA A 398 21.85 11.24 18.79
N SER A 399 21.23 10.09 19.09
CA SER A 399 20.66 9.19 18.08
C SER A 399 19.56 9.82 17.24
N TYR A 400 18.90 10.89 17.70
CA TYR A 400 17.92 11.61 16.91
C TYR A 400 18.53 12.36 15.71
N MET A 401 19.84 12.55 15.66
CA MET A 401 20.48 13.17 14.49
C MET A 401 20.54 12.25 13.26
N ILE A 402 20.12 10.99 13.37
CA ILE A 402 20.29 9.97 12.33
C ILE A 402 19.06 9.05 12.20
N ASP A 403 17.90 9.45 12.72
CA ASP A 403 16.70 8.59 12.77
C ASP A 403 15.73 8.76 11.58
N ASP A 404 16.03 9.69 10.68
CA ASP A 404 15.20 10.13 9.55
C ASP A 404 13.85 10.75 9.97
N ASP A 405 13.71 11.24 11.21
CA ASP A 405 12.53 11.94 11.71
C ASP A 405 12.79 13.44 11.92
N LYS A 406 12.25 14.26 11.03
CA LYS A 406 12.40 15.73 11.10
C LYS A 406 11.70 16.38 12.30
N ASN A 407 10.94 15.60 13.09
CA ASN A 407 10.27 16.06 14.30
C ASN A 407 11.07 15.78 15.59
N THR A 408 12.09 14.94 15.52
CA THR A 408 13.04 14.70 16.62
C THR A 408 14.28 15.57 16.42
N PHE A 409 15.10 15.72 17.47
CA PHE A 409 16.38 16.44 17.39
C PHE A 409 17.25 16.13 18.60
N TRP A 410 18.56 16.09 18.39
CA TRP A 410 19.52 16.11 19.49
C TRP A 410 19.60 17.49 20.11
N PHE A 411 19.78 17.54 21.43
CA PHE A 411 20.11 18.75 22.16
C PHE A 411 21.32 18.46 23.07
N ALA A 412 22.36 19.30 23.00
CA ALA A 412 23.39 19.32 24.01
C ALA A 412 22.80 19.51 25.42
N LYS A 413 23.39 18.86 26.42
CA LYS A 413 22.86 18.91 27.79
C LYS A 413 22.82 20.34 28.33
N TYR A 414 21.63 20.83 28.66
CA TYR A 414 21.43 22.15 29.27
C TYR A 414 20.90 22.07 30.70
N SER A 415 20.38 20.91 31.11
CA SER A 415 20.07 20.61 32.50
C SER A 415 21.34 20.62 33.37
N SER A 416 21.20 20.99 34.65
CA SER A 416 22.35 21.13 35.55
C SER A 416 23.00 19.76 35.88
N PRO A 417 24.34 19.63 35.83
CA PRO A 417 25.29 20.61 35.30
C PRO A 417 25.26 20.65 33.76
N ALA A 418 25.14 21.85 33.20
CA ALA A 418 25.08 22.05 31.75
C ALA A 418 26.44 21.77 31.11
N ALA A 419 26.43 21.12 29.94
CA ALA A 419 27.64 20.89 29.17
C ALA A 419 28.10 22.18 28.48
N VAL A 420 29.41 22.28 28.18
CA VAL A 420 30.01 23.44 27.51
C VAL A 420 30.60 23.04 26.16
N LEU A 421 30.64 23.97 25.21
CA LEU A 421 31.31 23.76 23.92
C LEU A 421 32.81 23.47 24.10
N PRO A 422 33.46 22.76 23.16
CA PRO A 422 32.87 22.17 21.96
C PRO A 422 32.08 20.89 22.26
N HIS A 423 31.02 20.65 21.48
CA HIS A 423 30.26 19.39 21.54
C HIS A 423 30.69 18.46 20.42
N TYR A 424 30.62 17.14 20.60
CA TYR A 424 30.84 16.20 19.52
C TYR A 424 29.88 15.02 19.55
N VAL A 425 29.65 14.43 18.38
CA VAL A 425 28.93 13.16 18.19
C VAL A 425 29.69 12.34 17.14
N THR A 426 29.91 11.05 17.44
CA THR A 426 30.59 10.08 16.58
C THR A 426 29.60 9.04 16.08
N ILE A 427 29.59 8.81 14.77
CA ILE A 427 28.66 7.91 14.09
C ILE A 427 29.46 6.83 13.35
N ASP A 428 29.11 5.56 13.59
CA ASP A 428 29.49 4.41 12.76
C ASP A 428 28.41 4.20 11.71
N ILE A 429 28.79 4.18 10.43
CA ILE A 429 27.87 3.98 9.31
C ILE A 429 27.80 2.52 8.82
N SER A 430 28.21 1.57 9.66
CA SER A 430 28.25 0.10 9.50
C SER A 430 29.27 -0.43 8.49
N HIS A 431 29.51 0.28 7.39
CA HIS A 431 30.42 -0.10 6.33
C HIS A 431 31.12 1.11 5.72
N SER A 432 32.20 0.88 4.96
CA SER A 432 32.89 1.98 4.27
C SER A 432 32.04 2.53 3.11
N VAL A 433 31.87 3.85 3.07
CA VAL A 433 31.19 4.56 1.97
C VAL A 433 32.07 5.67 1.42
N THR A 434 31.74 6.15 0.21
CA THR A 434 32.34 7.34 -0.41
C THR A 434 31.30 8.44 -0.54
N ALA A 435 31.52 9.60 0.09
CA ALA A 435 30.61 10.75 0.08
C ALA A 435 31.32 12.04 -0.37
N ASP A 436 30.59 12.96 -0.99
CA ASP A 436 31.09 14.25 -1.48
C ASP A 436 30.87 15.39 -0.47
N GLY A 437 30.04 15.15 0.53
CA GLY A 437 29.73 16.08 1.60
C GLY A 437 28.77 15.50 2.62
N PHE A 438 28.36 16.35 3.56
CA PHE A 438 27.36 16.03 4.58
C PHE A 438 26.12 16.91 4.41
N THR A 439 24.99 16.43 4.90
CA THR A 439 23.77 17.22 5.08
C THR A 439 23.54 17.52 6.55
N ILE A 440 22.96 18.69 6.83
CA ILE A 440 22.58 19.08 8.18
C ILE A 440 21.24 19.83 8.13
N LEU A 441 20.30 19.40 8.96
CA LEU A 441 19.02 20.08 9.19
C LEU A 441 19.02 20.67 10.60
N LEU A 442 18.75 21.96 10.69
CA LEU A 442 18.59 22.67 11.95
C LEU A 442 17.12 22.66 12.39
N ARG A 443 16.90 22.89 13.69
CA ARG A 443 15.55 23.00 14.25
C ARG A 443 14.79 24.18 13.63
N SER A 444 13.48 24.02 13.47
CA SER A 444 12.58 25.07 12.95
C SER A 444 12.89 26.45 13.55
N GLY A 445 12.93 27.47 12.69
CA GLY A 445 13.32 28.83 13.06
C GLY A 445 14.82 29.01 13.33
N ALA A 446 15.66 28.01 13.01
CA ALA A 446 17.08 27.95 13.35
C ALA A 446 17.34 28.21 14.86
N TYR A 447 16.45 27.70 15.71
CA TYR A 447 16.54 27.83 17.16
C TYR A 447 17.78 27.09 17.69
N ARG A 448 18.62 27.76 18.50
CA ARG A 448 19.87 27.18 19.06
C ARG A 448 20.80 26.58 18.00
N ALA A 449 20.79 27.19 16.82
CA ALA A 449 21.52 26.73 15.65
C ALA A 449 23.04 26.73 15.86
N VAL A 450 23.65 25.59 15.59
CA VAL A 450 25.10 25.48 15.49
C VAL A 450 25.63 26.36 14.36
N LYS A 451 26.84 26.89 14.50
CA LYS A 451 27.48 27.75 13.50
C LYS A 451 28.75 27.11 12.96
N ASP A 452 29.85 27.15 13.70
CA ASP A 452 31.13 26.63 13.23
C ASP A 452 31.25 25.17 13.64
N VAL A 453 31.47 24.28 12.67
CA VAL A 453 31.63 22.83 12.88
C VAL A 453 32.89 22.31 12.21
N GLU A 454 33.46 21.25 12.76
CA GLU A 454 34.47 20.44 12.08
C GLU A 454 33.93 19.03 11.87
N ILE A 455 34.17 18.47 10.68
CA ILE A 455 33.89 17.07 10.40
C ILE A 455 35.21 16.31 10.37
N LEU A 456 35.32 15.27 11.21
CA LEU A 456 36.39 14.28 11.13
C LEU A 456 35.83 12.99 10.52
N THR A 457 36.67 12.28 9.78
CA THR A 457 36.35 10.98 9.18
C THR A 457 37.41 9.95 9.55
N SER A 458 37.02 8.68 9.62
CA SER A 458 37.91 7.58 9.97
C SER A 458 37.44 6.27 9.33
N SER A 459 38.39 5.36 9.05
CA SER A 459 38.10 3.99 8.62
C SER A 459 38.06 2.98 9.76
N ASP A 460 38.63 3.32 10.93
CA ASP A 460 38.94 2.38 12.02
C ASP A 460 38.45 2.85 13.41
N ASN A 461 37.87 4.05 13.52
CA ASN A 461 37.48 4.72 14.77
C ASN A 461 38.66 5.03 15.73
N LEU A 462 39.90 4.87 15.27
CA LEU A 462 41.11 5.12 16.05
C LEU A 462 41.88 6.32 15.48
N THR A 463 42.06 6.34 14.16
CA THR A 463 42.78 7.37 13.43
C THR A 463 41.79 8.29 12.73
N TRP A 464 41.84 9.59 13.05
CA TRP A 464 40.88 10.59 12.55
C TRP A 464 41.55 11.59 11.62
N THR A 465 40.94 11.84 10.46
CA THR A 465 41.36 12.87 9.49
C THR A 465 40.29 13.93 9.36
N SER A 466 40.68 15.20 9.39
CA SER A 466 39.74 16.31 9.17
C SER A 466 39.25 16.33 7.73
N ALA A 467 37.94 16.27 7.55
CA ALA A 467 37.26 16.47 6.27
C ALA A 467 37.00 17.97 5.98
N GLY A 468 37.16 18.83 7.00
CA GLY A 468 37.11 20.28 6.86
C GLY A 468 36.47 20.98 8.05
N ASN A 469 36.61 22.31 8.06
CA ASN A 469 35.90 23.22 8.95
C ASN A 469 34.84 23.95 8.14
N PHE A 470 33.62 24.03 8.66
CA PHE A 470 32.46 24.53 7.93
C PHE A 470 31.67 25.51 8.78
N VAL A 471 31.07 26.49 8.10
CA VAL A 471 30.05 27.36 8.69
C VAL A 471 28.69 26.84 8.24
N VAL A 472 27.88 26.39 9.19
CA VAL A 472 26.53 25.88 8.92
C VAL A 472 25.61 27.07 8.61
N PRO A 473 24.90 27.09 7.47
CA PRO A 473 23.96 28.16 7.17
C PRO A 473 22.84 28.24 8.22
N LYS A 474 22.52 29.45 8.71
CA LYS A 474 21.43 29.68 9.68
C LYS A 474 20.05 29.65 9.00
N VAL A 475 19.64 28.48 8.53
CA VAL A 475 18.34 28.21 7.89
C VAL A 475 17.73 26.94 8.48
N ASP A 476 16.41 26.81 8.42
CA ASP A 476 15.68 25.61 8.88
C ASP A 476 15.28 24.67 7.73
N THR A 477 15.95 24.79 6.59
CA THR A 477 15.95 23.83 5.49
C THR A 477 17.25 23.02 5.48
N GLU A 478 17.21 21.79 4.97
CA GLU A 478 18.40 20.94 4.94
C GLU A 478 19.49 21.57 4.07
N SER A 479 20.67 21.75 4.66
CA SER A 479 21.83 22.30 3.99
C SER A 479 22.76 21.18 3.52
N LYS A 480 23.16 21.20 2.24
CA LYS A 480 24.21 20.34 1.69
C LYS A 480 25.54 21.06 1.74
N ILE A 481 26.51 20.53 2.48
CA ILE A 481 27.83 21.15 2.68
C ILE A 481 28.91 20.24 2.07
N PRO A 482 29.63 20.67 1.02
CA PRO A 482 30.62 19.84 0.34
C PRO A 482 31.93 19.72 1.11
N PHE A 483 32.57 18.55 1.05
CA PHE A 483 33.94 18.34 1.55
C PHE A 483 35.02 18.91 0.60
N GLY A 484 34.62 19.40 -0.59
CA GLY A 484 35.51 19.86 -1.66
C GLY A 484 36.14 18.73 -2.50
N SER A 485 36.15 17.49 -1.98
CA SER A 485 36.54 16.27 -2.68
C SER A 485 35.88 15.07 -2.03
N SER A 486 35.59 14.01 -2.80
CA SER A 486 35.02 12.77 -2.26
C SER A 486 35.91 12.18 -1.15
N LYS A 487 35.31 11.77 -0.04
CA LYS A 487 35.97 11.11 1.10
C LYS A 487 35.42 9.71 1.26
N THR A 488 36.30 8.74 1.53
CA THR A 488 35.93 7.34 1.82
C THR A 488 36.19 7.04 3.29
N PHE A 489 35.17 6.60 4.03
CA PHE A 489 35.24 6.38 5.48
C PHE A 489 34.12 5.44 5.97
N ARG A 490 34.24 4.95 7.21
CA ARG A 490 33.18 4.19 7.93
C ARG A 490 32.69 4.93 9.19
N TYR A 491 33.50 5.85 9.71
CA TYR A 491 33.14 6.63 10.87
C TYR A 491 33.23 8.10 10.51
N PHE A 492 32.30 8.90 11.00
CA PHE A 492 32.45 10.35 10.99
C PHE A 492 32.08 10.94 12.33
N LYS A 493 32.70 12.07 12.65
CA LYS A 493 32.51 12.81 13.89
C LYS A 493 32.26 14.26 13.55
N ILE A 494 31.13 14.79 14.03
CA ILE A 494 30.87 16.23 13.99
C ILE A 494 31.34 16.84 15.31
N ILE A 495 32.09 17.94 15.23
CA ILE A 495 32.53 18.74 16.37
C ILE A 495 31.92 20.12 16.21
N VAL A 496 30.96 20.46 17.07
CA VAL A 496 30.34 21.78 17.15
C VAL A 496 31.26 22.69 17.96
N LYS A 497 31.79 23.73 17.31
CA LYS A 497 32.75 24.69 17.89
C LYS A 497 32.07 25.96 18.38
N SER A 498 30.97 26.37 17.75
CA SER A 498 30.24 27.59 18.12
C SER A 498 28.74 27.51 17.79
N ASN A 499 27.98 28.46 18.33
CA ASN A 499 26.55 28.62 18.10
C ASN A 499 26.26 30.03 17.57
N TYR A 500 25.17 30.19 16.82
CA TYR A 500 24.69 31.53 16.41
C TYR A 500 24.10 32.33 17.58
N ASP A 501 23.68 31.65 18.65
CA ASP A 501 23.25 32.26 19.89
C ASP A 501 24.45 32.64 20.75
N THR A 502 24.69 33.95 20.94
CA THR A 502 25.80 34.46 21.74
C THR A 502 25.44 34.61 23.22
N VAL A 503 24.17 34.49 23.59
CA VAL A 503 23.71 34.63 24.98
C VAL A 503 23.81 33.29 25.70
N GLU A 504 23.42 32.19 25.06
CA GLU A 504 23.55 30.84 25.61
C GLU A 504 24.29 29.92 24.63
N PRO A 505 25.58 30.17 24.36
CA PRO A 505 26.31 29.51 23.27
C PRO A 505 26.46 28.01 23.44
N ASN A 506 26.33 27.50 24.67
CA ASN A 506 26.44 26.08 24.97
C ASN A 506 25.20 25.27 24.57
N LYS A 507 24.04 25.93 24.39
CA LYS A 507 22.79 25.28 23.97
C LYS A 507 22.82 25.07 22.46
N SER A 508 23.17 23.86 22.03
CA SER A 508 23.25 23.48 20.62
C SER A 508 22.25 22.36 20.31
N CYS A 509 21.58 22.45 19.16
CA CYS A 509 20.70 21.38 18.68
C CYS A 509 20.83 21.17 17.18
N ILE A 510 20.59 19.93 16.74
CA ILE A 510 20.60 19.50 15.35
C ILE A 510 19.45 18.51 15.19
N VAL A 511 18.64 18.70 14.15
CA VAL A 511 17.52 17.80 13.82
C VAL A 511 18.06 16.57 13.13
N GLU A 512 18.75 16.74 12.00
CA GLU A 512 19.21 15.62 11.18
C GLU A 512 20.60 15.85 10.62
N LEU A 513 21.36 14.76 10.51
CA LEU A 513 22.61 14.65 9.80
C LEU A 513 22.51 13.58 8.72
N GLY A 514 23.20 13.82 7.62
CA GLY A 514 23.30 12.87 6.54
C GLY A 514 24.58 13.04 5.74
N LEU A 515 24.70 12.22 4.71
CA LEU A 515 25.76 12.30 3.72
C LEU A 515 25.11 12.43 2.34
N TYR A 516 25.86 12.92 1.36
CA TYR A 516 25.43 12.88 -0.04
C TYR A 516 26.60 12.57 -0.97
N LYS A 517 26.24 12.08 -2.15
CA LYS A 517 27.12 11.88 -3.29
C LYS A 517 26.39 12.44 -4.52
N ASN A 518 27.07 13.27 -5.31
CA ASN A 518 26.50 13.94 -6.48
C ASN A 518 26.53 13.05 -7.72
#